data_AF-A0A2E5UT95-F1
#
_entry.id   AF-A0A2E5UT95-F1
#
_cell.length_a   1.000
_cell.length_b   1.000
_cell.length_c   1.000
_cell.angle_alpha   90.00
_cell.angle_beta   90.00
_cell.angle_gamma   90.00
#
_symmetry.space_group_name_H-M   'P 1'
#
loop_
_entity.id
_entity.type
_entity.pdbx_description
1 polymer ?
#
loop_
_entity_poly.entity_id
_entity_poly.type
_entity_poly.pdbx_seq_one_letter_code
_entity_poly.pdbx_strand_id
1 'polypeptide(L)'
;MSKKHQKALRRSKAIRKKHNIQRMKNRVKVAATVATTAAVLAVPEIKAQSIDEIIVTARKKPEIVLDIPMNISSISEQEMKSRNIIDKESLYRTIAGAASPRGQLILRGLSGSNSSTPGTTNVWTDGVPFNFSNVYDVERVEVLRGPQGTLYGSNAIGGTVHVITNKPNLNEMEISTSVMFQNEKHRPGTEVRAFGVVNLPIVEGSLGLRVTAHSGSKTGKILNLNDGHRGETEDEFIRAQLMWEPNDKTRINLSYVRDEWFSDAYDNVDLSTPPYYYEALLTPNADATYGYDVELAFPSCPSGASRPECKLSHIGGLIQDGYNPDFSTWYLLNHFDENSTSLVALTIDRDDIFDGVDLSYAGSYRDGNTAGRQNHWSRYDAQDMFRTWIDDTNGWTRFTHELRLQSSGEGPLEWTVGAFHDDSRGDENPNVQWQYHASDNRSRAIADYLWGYWWGYEDPTQLGIDMYGNGNVHYNGNQTRWDDTETAYFGEVSYTMDLEDGKTL
;
A
#
# COMPACT_ATOMS: atom_id res chain seq x y z
N MET A 1 -11.55 -14.34 -40.01
CA MET A 1 -11.17 -13.76 -38.69
C MET A 1 -9.81 -14.32 -38.28
N SER A 2 -8.83 -13.45 -38.08
CA SER A 2 -7.40 -13.80 -37.90
C SER A 2 -7.11 -14.36 -36.50
N LYS A 3 -6.18 -15.32 -36.41
CA LYS A 3 -5.67 -15.97 -35.19
C LYS A 3 -5.17 -15.00 -34.10
N LYS A 4 -5.03 -13.70 -34.39
CA LYS A 4 -4.76 -12.66 -33.38
C LYS A 4 -5.95 -12.35 -32.48
N HIS A 5 -7.19 -12.65 -32.88
CA HIS A 5 -8.39 -12.32 -32.09
C HIS A 5 -8.78 -13.40 -31.05
N GLN A 6 -8.22 -14.62 -31.15
CA GLN A 6 -8.44 -15.70 -30.17
C GLN A 6 -7.47 -15.67 -28.98
N LYS A 7 -6.45 -14.82 -29.00
CA LYS A 7 -5.49 -14.66 -27.90
C LYS A 7 -5.95 -13.63 -26.85
N ALA A 8 -6.87 -12.73 -27.22
CA ALA A 8 -7.44 -11.73 -26.32
C ALA A 8 -8.58 -12.28 -25.44
N LEU A 9 -9.27 -13.34 -25.87
CA LEU A 9 -10.38 -13.98 -25.13
C LEU A 9 -9.94 -15.07 -24.15
N ARG A 10 -8.63 -15.28 -23.93
CA ARG A 10 -8.07 -16.28 -23.01
C ARG A 10 -7.50 -15.70 -21.70
N ARG A 11 -7.75 -14.42 -21.40
CA ARG A 11 -7.29 -13.73 -20.19
C ARG A 11 -8.40 -13.33 -19.21
N SER A 12 -9.47 -14.11 -19.07
CA SER A 12 -10.39 -13.97 -17.92
C SER A 12 -9.92 -14.81 -16.73
N LYS A 13 -8.78 -14.43 -16.11
CA LYS A 13 -8.30 -15.04 -14.85
C LYS A 13 -9.18 -14.69 -13.64
N ALA A 14 -10.07 -13.70 -13.75
CA ALA A 14 -10.97 -13.28 -12.68
C ALA A 14 -12.13 -14.28 -12.40
N ILE A 15 -12.63 -14.99 -13.41
CA ILE A 15 -13.81 -15.87 -13.23
C ILE A 15 -13.41 -17.27 -12.74
N ARG A 16 -12.14 -17.67 -12.93
CA ARG A 16 -11.64 -18.99 -12.46
C ARG A 16 -11.15 -18.98 -11.00
N LYS A 17 -10.96 -17.80 -10.39
CA LYS A 17 -10.55 -17.63 -8.98
C LYS A 17 -11.69 -18.02 -8.00
N LYS A 18 -12.95 -17.85 -8.39
CA LYS A 18 -14.14 -18.19 -7.56
C LYS A 18 -14.32 -19.68 -7.27
N HIS A 19 -13.79 -20.60 -8.10
CA HIS A 19 -13.94 -22.05 -7.88
C HIS A 19 -12.77 -22.71 -7.12
N ASN A 20 -11.65 -22.02 -6.94
CA ASN A 20 -10.50 -22.55 -6.19
C ASN A 20 -10.42 -22.03 -4.74
N ILE A 21 -11.06 -20.90 -4.42
CA ILE A 21 -11.11 -20.34 -3.06
C ILE A 21 -12.09 -21.10 -2.14
N GLN A 22 -13.13 -21.72 -2.70
CA GLN A 22 -14.08 -22.55 -1.92
C GLN A 22 -13.43 -23.85 -1.37
N ARG A 23 -12.30 -24.30 -1.94
CA ARG A 23 -11.59 -25.53 -1.50
C ARG A 23 -10.62 -25.31 -0.33
N MET A 24 -10.22 -24.07 -0.04
CA MET A 24 -9.36 -23.75 1.11
C MET A 24 -10.15 -23.57 2.42
N LYS A 25 -11.48 -23.40 2.36
CA LYS A 25 -12.34 -23.23 3.54
C LYS A 25 -12.56 -24.49 4.40
N ASN A 26 -11.97 -25.65 4.07
CA ASN A 26 -12.31 -26.93 4.74
C ASN A 26 -11.15 -27.73 5.36
N ARG A 27 -9.96 -27.16 5.57
CA ARG A 27 -8.87 -27.87 6.27
C ARG A 27 -8.02 -26.98 7.17
N VAL A 28 -8.59 -26.52 8.29
CA VAL A 28 -7.82 -26.25 9.51
C VAL A 28 -8.62 -26.79 10.70
N LYS A 29 -8.51 -28.11 10.92
CA LYS A 29 -8.73 -28.71 12.25
C LYS A 29 -7.37 -29.24 12.70
N VAL A 30 -6.62 -28.42 13.40
CA VAL A 30 -5.44 -28.87 14.16
C VAL A 30 -5.78 -28.74 15.62
N ALA A 31 -5.83 -29.89 16.29
CA ALA A 31 -6.04 -30.02 17.72
C ALA A 31 -4.81 -29.45 18.44
N ALA A 32 -5.02 -28.40 19.24
CA ALA A 32 -4.00 -27.89 20.16
C ALA A 32 -3.94 -28.82 21.38
N THR A 33 -2.88 -29.64 21.46
CA THR A 33 -2.53 -30.34 22.70
C THR A 33 -1.66 -29.39 23.53
N VAL A 34 -2.22 -28.87 24.61
CA VAL A 34 -1.50 -27.99 25.56
C VAL A 34 -0.54 -28.86 26.37
N ALA A 35 0.76 -28.73 26.13
CA ALA A 35 1.79 -29.26 27.02
C ALA A 35 2.12 -28.19 28.07
N THR A 36 1.70 -28.42 29.31
CA THR A 36 2.04 -27.60 30.47
C THR A 36 3.47 -27.93 30.93
N THR A 37 4.44 -27.07 30.62
CA THR A 37 5.74 -27.05 31.29
C THR A 37 5.73 -26.01 32.40
N ALA A 38 6.03 -26.45 33.62
CA ALA A 38 6.16 -25.60 34.79
C ALA A 38 7.40 -24.70 34.66
N ALA A 39 7.20 -23.38 34.62
CA ALA A 39 8.28 -22.40 34.64
C ALA A 39 8.75 -22.17 36.09
N VAL A 40 10.03 -22.39 36.34
CA VAL A 40 10.72 -21.97 37.57
C VAL A 40 10.97 -20.46 37.45
N LEU A 41 10.44 -19.68 38.39
CA LEU A 41 10.67 -18.24 38.47
C LEU A 41 12.11 -17.97 38.94
N ALA A 42 12.98 -17.59 38.02
CA ALA A 42 14.25 -16.93 38.35
C ALA A 42 13.99 -15.43 38.58
N VAL A 43 14.47 -14.91 39.71
CA VAL A 43 14.42 -13.48 40.03
C VAL A 43 15.44 -12.76 39.15
N PRO A 44 15.05 -11.77 38.32
CA PRO A 44 16.01 -11.05 37.50
C PRO A 44 16.86 -10.12 38.38
N GLU A 45 18.17 -10.31 38.30
CA GLU A 45 19.18 -9.41 38.86
C GLU A 45 19.17 -8.12 38.02
N ILE A 46 18.83 -6.98 38.64
CA ILE A 46 18.86 -5.67 37.97
C ILE A 46 20.33 -5.27 37.82
N LYS A 47 20.95 -5.66 36.69
CA LYS A 47 22.18 -5.01 36.24
C LYS A 47 21.84 -3.58 35.80
N ALA A 48 22.65 -2.63 36.25
CA ALA A 48 22.61 -1.25 35.77
C ALA A 48 22.60 -1.26 34.24
N GLN A 49 21.56 -0.69 33.65
CA GLN A 49 21.40 -0.54 32.22
C GLN A 49 22.55 0.33 31.72
N SER A 50 23.55 -0.29 31.09
CA SER A 50 24.43 0.42 30.17
C SER A 50 23.53 1.15 29.19
N ILE A 51 23.81 2.41 28.92
CA ILE A 51 23.22 3.09 27.77
C ILE A 51 23.82 2.36 26.57
N ASP A 52 23.06 1.42 26.01
CA ASP A 52 23.47 0.75 24.79
C ASP A 52 23.59 1.82 23.70
N GLU A 53 24.75 1.88 23.05
CA GLU A 53 24.99 2.81 21.97
C GLU A 53 24.03 2.49 20.82
N ILE A 54 23.13 3.44 20.51
CA ILE A 54 22.18 3.27 19.42
C ILE A 54 22.92 3.65 18.13
N ILE A 55 23.26 2.64 17.33
CA ILE A 55 23.83 2.81 16.00
C ILE A 55 22.71 2.95 14.99
N VAL A 56 22.85 3.93 14.10
CA VAL A 56 21.94 4.15 12.98
C VAL A 56 22.70 4.32 11.69
N THR A 57 22.01 4.06 10.58
CA THR A 57 22.54 4.15 9.21
C THR A 57 21.87 5.25 8.39
N ALA A 58 21.23 6.18 9.08
CA ALA A 58 20.38 7.21 8.51
C ALA A 58 21.14 8.18 7.59
N ARG A 59 22.45 8.35 7.78
CA ARG A 59 23.28 9.12 6.86
C ARG A 59 24.01 8.25 5.85
N LYS A 60 23.50 7.03 5.62
CA LYS A 60 24.11 6.03 4.75
C LYS A 60 25.51 5.57 5.21
N LYS A 61 25.85 5.83 6.47
CA LYS A 61 27.01 5.33 7.21
C LYS A 61 26.58 4.98 8.64
N PRO A 62 27.20 3.97 9.29
CA PRO A 62 26.91 3.64 10.68
C PRO A 62 27.46 4.75 11.60
N GLU A 63 26.58 5.36 12.39
CA GLU A 63 26.92 6.41 13.36
C GLU A 63 26.14 6.22 14.66
N ILE A 64 26.73 6.66 15.78
CA ILE A 64 26.02 6.73 17.06
C ILE A 64 25.01 7.87 16.99
N VAL A 65 23.76 7.62 17.40
CA VAL A 65 22.67 8.61 17.34
C VAL A 65 23.00 9.95 18.00
N LEU A 66 23.81 9.93 19.08
CA LEU A 66 24.23 11.14 19.81
C LEU A 66 25.18 12.03 19.03
N ASP A 67 25.94 11.48 18.09
CA ASP A 67 26.94 12.22 17.31
C ASP A 67 26.34 12.85 16.04
N ILE A 68 25.10 12.48 15.70
CA ILE A 68 24.44 12.97 14.49
C ILE A 68 23.84 14.35 14.78
N PRO A 69 24.25 15.42 14.08
CA PRO A 69 23.75 16.78 14.30
C PRO A 69 22.39 17.02 13.63
N MET A 70 21.50 16.02 13.66
CA MET A 70 20.15 16.11 13.10
C MET A 70 19.12 15.39 13.96
N ASN A 71 17.86 15.74 13.74
CA ASN A 71 16.77 15.20 14.55
C ASN A 71 16.34 13.83 14.03
N ILE A 72 16.82 12.77 14.67
CA ILE A 72 16.53 11.38 14.32
C ILE A 72 15.73 10.70 15.42
N SER A 73 14.90 9.73 15.06
CA SER A 73 14.31 8.76 15.97
C SER A 73 14.63 7.35 15.46
N SER A 74 15.02 6.45 16.35
CA SER A 74 15.21 5.03 16.02
C SER A 74 14.24 4.22 16.87
N ILE A 75 13.51 3.32 16.22
CA ILE A 75 12.56 2.40 16.86
C ILE A 75 13.11 1.00 16.62
N SER A 76 13.51 0.32 17.69
CA SER A 76 14.11 -1.01 17.61
C SER A 76 13.04 -2.10 17.44
N GLU A 77 13.47 -3.28 16.97
CA GLU A 77 12.62 -4.46 16.89
C GLU A 77 11.97 -4.80 18.25
N GLN A 78 12.74 -4.71 19.35
CA GLN A 78 12.23 -4.99 20.69
C GLN A 78 11.13 -3.99 21.10
N GLU A 79 11.29 -2.72 20.75
CA GLU A 79 10.25 -1.71 20.99
C GLU A 79 9.00 -2.02 20.16
N MET A 80 9.16 -2.33 18.86
CA MET A 80 8.03 -2.68 18.00
C MET A 80 7.27 -3.91 18.52
N LYS A 81 7.99 -4.96 18.92
CA LYS A 81 7.42 -6.18 19.50
C LYS A 81 6.70 -5.92 20.82
N SER A 82 7.34 -5.21 21.76
CA SER A 82 6.76 -4.94 23.10
C SER A 82 5.49 -4.09 23.05
N ARG A 83 5.36 -3.25 22.02
CA ARG A 83 4.22 -2.36 21.82
C ARG A 83 3.18 -2.92 20.84
N ASN A 84 3.40 -4.11 20.28
CA ASN A 84 2.57 -4.71 19.23
C ASN A 84 2.40 -3.79 18.00
N ILE A 85 3.47 -3.11 17.59
CA ILE A 85 3.48 -2.30 16.38
C ILE A 85 3.71 -3.24 15.19
N ILE A 86 2.65 -3.48 14.42
CA ILE A 86 2.68 -4.39 13.26
C ILE A 86 2.54 -3.66 11.92
N ASP A 87 2.16 -2.39 11.95
CA ASP A 87 1.99 -1.54 10.77
C ASP A 87 2.64 -0.17 10.96
N LYS A 88 2.99 0.46 9.83
CA LYS A 88 3.68 1.75 9.79
C LYS A 88 2.80 2.88 10.33
N GLU A 89 1.48 2.81 10.21
CA GLU A 89 0.57 3.83 10.72
C GLU A 89 0.62 3.91 12.24
N SER A 90 0.64 2.75 12.90
CA SER A 90 0.83 2.59 14.34
C SER A 90 2.22 3.04 14.76
N LEU A 91 3.25 2.71 13.97
CA LEU A 91 4.63 3.17 14.18
C LEU A 91 4.73 4.69 14.12
N TYR A 92 4.19 5.34 13.09
CA TYR A 92 4.28 6.80 12.94
C TYR A 92 3.57 7.55 14.07
N ARG A 93 2.52 6.99 14.67
CA ARG A 93 1.85 7.59 15.85
C ARG A 93 2.71 7.60 17.10
N THR A 94 3.80 6.84 17.15
CA THR A 94 4.72 6.83 18.29
C THR A 94 5.81 7.90 18.20
N ILE A 95 5.98 8.49 17.02
CA ILE A 95 7.10 9.38 16.72
C ILE A 95 6.72 10.83 17.00
N ALA A 96 7.55 11.51 17.79
CA ALA A 96 7.36 12.91 18.10
C ALA A 96 7.47 13.80 16.84
N GLY A 97 6.41 14.56 16.56
CA GLY A 97 6.32 15.43 15.38
C GLY A 97 5.94 14.70 14.09
N ALA A 98 5.51 13.44 14.18
CA ALA A 98 4.91 12.70 13.09
C ALA A 98 3.38 12.60 13.24
N ALA A 99 2.69 12.55 12.11
CA ALA A 99 1.28 12.20 12.03
C ALA A 99 1.05 11.33 10.80
N SER A 100 0.05 10.44 10.84
CA SER A 100 -0.36 9.64 9.69
C SER A 100 -1.87 9.70 9.46
N PRO A 101 -2.44 10.89 9.15
CA PRO A 101 -3.85 10.96 8.76
C PRO A 101 -4.05 10.22 7.43
N ARG A 102 -5.05 9.32 7.38
CA ARG A 102 -5.41 8.54 6.17
C ARG A 102 -4.21 7.80 5.53
N GLY A 103 -3.23 7.37 6.33
CA GLY A 103 -2.04 6.65 5.86
C GLY A 103 -0.92 7.54 5.27
N GLN A 104 -1.09 8.87 5.26
CA GLN A 104 -0.08 9.79 4.75
C GLN A 104 0.85 10.25 5.87
N LEU A 105 2.15 9.92 5.78
CA LEU A 105 3.14 10.42 6.72
C LEU A 105 3.35 11.94 6.57
N ILE A 106 3.13 12.64 7.66
CA ILE A 106 3.41 14.07 7.83
C ILE A 106 4.50 14.19 8.90
N LEU A 107 5.63 14.77 8.54
CA LEU A 107 6.71 15.10 9.47
C LEU A 107 6.83 16.62 9.56
N ARG A 108 6.87 17.15 10.80
CA ARG A 108 6.98 18.60 11.08
C ARG A 108 5.90 19.46 10.39
N GLY A 109 4.71 18.90 10.19
CA GLY A 109 3.60 19.60 9.54
C GLY A 109 3.68 19.68 8.00
N LEU A 110 4.73 19.13 7.38
CA LEU A 110 4.87 19.12 5.93
C LEU A 110 4.12 17.92 5.33
N SER A 111 3.07 18.21 4.57
CA SER A 111 2.22 17.23 3.89
C SER A 111 2.19 17.49 2.38
N GLY A 112 2.15 16.41 1.59
CA GLY A 112 2.06 16.45 0.13
C GLY A 112 0.63 16.46 -0.46
N SER A 113 -0.43 16.78 0.31
CA SER A 113 -1.84 16.75 -0.15
C SER A 113 -2.45 18.17 -0.19
N ASN A 114 -3.45 18.57 -1.02
CA ASN A 114 -4.23 17.96 -2.11
C ASN A 114 -3.67 18.37 -3.50
N SER A 115 -2.78 17.51 -4.02
CA SER A 115 -2.13 17.39 -5.35
C SER A 115 -1.95 18.58 -6.31
N SER A 116 -0.68 18.85 -6.66
CA SER A 116 -0.08 18.67 -8.00
C SER A 116 1.48 18.54 -7.88
N THR A 117 1.92 17.56 -7.05
CA THR A 117 3.29 17.14 -6.63
C THR A 117 4.13 18.10 -5.73
N PRO A 118 5.06 17.59 -4.87
CA PRO A 118 5.45 16.20 -4.61
C PRO A 118 5.24 15.69 -3.17
N GLY A 119 5.46 14.39 -2.95
CA GLY A 119 5.52 13.79 -1.62
C GLY A 119 6.56 14.50 -0.75
N THR A 120 6.17 14.89 0.46
CA THR A 120 7.07 15.63 1.39
C THR A 120 7.98 14.70 2.17
N THR A 121 7.67 13.41 2.19
CA THR A 121 8.45 12.38 2.87
C THR A 121 8.62 11.19 1.95
N ASN A 122 9.73 10.47 2.11
CA ASN A 122 9.97 9.22 1.40
C ASN A 122 10.31 8.10 2.38
N VAL A 123 10.15 6.87 1.90
CA VAL A 123 10.46 5.66 2.64
C VAL A 123 11.47 4.85 1.84
N TRP A 124 12.53 4.44 2.52
CA TRP A 124 13.59 3.60 1.99
C TRP A 124 13.63 2.33 2.81
N THR A 125 13.71 1.19 2.14
CA THR A 125 13.89 -0.11 2.77
C THR A 125 15.20 -0.68 2.28
N ASP A 126 16.13 -0.98 3.18
CA ASP A 126 17.43 -1.58 2.83
C ASP A 126 18.16 -0.85 1.69
N GLY A 127 18.13 0.49 1.71
CA GLY A 127 18.80 1.30 0.69
C GLY A 127 18.11 1.38 -0.67
N VAL A 128 16.87 0.90 -0.82
CA VAL A 128 16.06 1.13 -2.03
C VAL A 128 14.73 1.84 -1.69
N PRO A 129 14.18 2.69 -2.57
CA PRO A 129 12.99 3.49 -2.26
C PRO A 129 11.71 2.64 -2.32
N PHE A 130 11.45 1.83 -1.30
CA PHE A 130 10.31 0.91 -1.20
C PHE A 130 9.56 1.13 0.12
N ASN A 131 8.23 1.17 0.03
CA ASN A 131 7.30 1.39 1.14
C ASN A 131 6.30 0.23 1.18
N PHE A 132 6.24 -0.47 2.30
CA PHE A 132 5.24 -1.51 2.58
C PHE A 132 4.61 -1.22 3.94
N SER A 133 3.38 -1.70 4.15
CA SER A 133 2.60 -1.29 5.34
C SER A 133 3.04 -1.99 6.62
N ASN A 134 3.39 -3.27 6.53
CA ASN A 134 3.57 -4.15 7.68
C ASN A 134 5.03 -4.15 8.15
N VAL A 135 5.29 -3.85 9.42
CA VAL A 135 6.67 -3.75 9.96
C VAL A 135 7.10 -5.00 10.74
N TYR A 136 6.45 -6.14 10.52
CA TYR A 136 6.89 -7.41 11.07
C TYR A 136 8.22 -7.85 10.45
N ASP A 137 9.08 -8.47 11.27
CA ASP A 137 10.45 -8.86 10.88
C ASP A 137 11.33 -7.69 10.38
N VAL A 138 11.19 -6.53 11.03
CA VAL A 138 12.04 -5.35 10.81
C VAL A 138 12.97 -5.20 12.00
N GLU A 139 14.27 -5.04 11.73
CA GLU A 139 15.31 -4.89 12.75
C GLU A 139 15.17 -3.54 13.47
N ARG A 140 14.99 -2.47 12.69
CA ARG A 140 14.72 -1.13 13.20
C ARG A 140 14.13 -0.21 12.14
N VAL A 141 13.49 0.85 12.60
CA VAL A 141 13.04 1.96 11.76
C VAL A 141 13.68 3.26 12.23
N GLU A 142 14.38 3.92 11.33
CA GLU A 142 15.03 5.21 11.54
C GLU A 142 14.19 6.30 10.87
N VAL A 143 13.83 7.36 11.60
CA VAL A 143 13.04 8.48 11.08
C VAL A 143 13.83 9.77 11.20
N LEU A 144 14.30 10.23 10.05
CA LEU A 144 15.01 11.48 9.88
C LEU A 144 13.99 12.60 9.70
N ARG A 145 14.00 13.58 10.60
CA ARG A 145 13.03 14.69 10.57
C ARG A 145 13.69 15.96 10.01
N GLY A 146 13.08 16.53 8.98
CA GLY A 146 13.58 17.70 8.27
C GLY A 146 14.19 17.35 6.91
N PRO A 147 14.70 18.34 6.15
CA PRO A 147 15.12 18.12 4.78
C PRO A 147 16.27 17.10 4.65
N GLN A 148 16.04 16.08 3.82
CA GLN A 148 16.99 15.00 3.51
C GLN A 148 17.25 14.86 2.00
N GLY A 149 17.10 15.97 1.26
CA GLY A 149 17.19 15.98 -0.20
C GLY A 149 18.52 15.51 -0.77
N THR A 150 19.62 15.79 -0.08
CA THR A 150 20.98 15.44 -0.53
C THR A 150 21.20 13.94 -0.63
N LEU A 151 20.77 13.18 0.38
CA LEU A 151 21.00 11.72 0.44
C LEU A 151 19.82 10.92 -0.11
N TYR A 152 18.60 11.41 0.02
CA TYR A 152 17.39 10.63 -0.25
C TYR A 152 16.52 11.18 -1.38
N GLY A 153 16.95 12.23 -2.07
CA GLY A 153 16.28 12.76 -3.27
C GLY A 153 15.20 13.81 -2.99
N SER A 154 14.62 14.33 -4.07
CA SER A 154 13.76 15.53 -4.09
C SER A 154 12.52 15.47 -3.18
N ASN A 155 12.03 14.28 -2.86
CA ASN A 155 10.79 14.04 -2.09
C ASN A 155 11.00 13.95 -0.56
N ALA A 156 12.12 14.44 -0.04
CA ALA A 156 12.53 14.28 1.36
C ALA A 156 12.56 15.59 2.16
N ILE A 157 11.75 16.60 1.80
CA ILE A 157 11.76 17.92 2.46
C ILE A 157 11.26 17.89 3.93
N GLY A 158 10.25 17.07 4.20
CA GLY A 158 9.73 16.80 5.54
C GLY A 158 10.55 15.78 6.31
N GLY A 159 11.20 14.86 5.60
CA GLY A 159 12.06 13.84 6.17
C GLY A 159 12.04 12.53 5.40
N THR A 160 12.75 11.56 5.97
CA THR A 160 12.91 10.22 5.42
C THR A 160 12.65 9.19 6.50
N VAL A 161 11.94 8.12 6.15
CA VAL A 161 11.84 6.91 6.95
C VAL A 161 12.74 5.86 6.32
N HIS A 162 13.68 5.33 7.08
CA HIS A 162 14.59 4.28 6.67
C HIS A 162 14.28 3.01 7.46
N VAL A 163 13.81 1.99 6.75
CA VAL A 163 13.42 0.69 7.28
C VAL A 163 14.57 -0.29 7.04
N ILE A 164 15.05 -0.91 8.11
CA ILE A 164 16.12 -1.89 8.05
C ILE A 164 15.53 -3.25 8.41
N THR A 165 15.57 -4.18 7.44
CA THR A 165 15.00 -5.51 7.62
C THR A 165 15.97 -6.42 8.36
N ASN A 166 15.44 -7.39 9.12
CA ASN A 166 16.27 -8.46 9.67
C ASN A 166 16.96 -9.22 8.52
N LYS A 167 18.29 -9.28 8.56
CA LYS A 167 19.10 -10.01 7.57
C LYS A 167 19.11 -11.50 7.89
N PRO A 168 19.39 -12.37 6.90
CA PRO A 168 19.61 -13.78 7.16
C PRO A 168 20.74 -14.01 8.18
N ASN A 169 20.46 -14.75 9.25
CA ASN A 169 21.49 -15.23 10.17
C ASN A 169 22.22 -16.41 9.51
N LEU A 170 23.54 -16.31 9.37
CA LEU A 170 24.36 -17.28 8.64
C LEU A 170 24.76 -18.50 9.47
N ASN A 171 24.43 -18.52 10.77
CA ASN A 171 24.89 -19.56 11.69
C ASN A 171 23.73 -20.31 12.36
N GLU A 172 22.55 -19.69 12.47
CA GLU A 172 21.45 -20.25 13.24
C GLU A 172 20.17 -20.37 12.43
N MET A 173 19.52 -21.52 12.53
CA MET A 173 18.17 -21.70 12.02
C MET A 173 17.15 -21.05 12.97
N GLU A 174 16.23 -20.26 12.42
CA GLU A 174 15.16 -19.59 13.18
C GLU A 174 13.81 -19.92 12.54
N ILE A 175 12.80 -20.20 13.36
CA ILE A 175 11.40 -20.24 12.92
C ILE A 175 10.59 -19.41 13.91
N SER A 176 9.84 -18.45 13.39
CA SER A 176 8.91 -17.62 14.18
C SER A 176 7.56 -17.59 13.52
N THR A 177 6.49 -17.67 14.30
CA THR A 177 5.11 -17.57 13.82
C THR A 177 4.29 -16.76 14.79
N SER A 178 3.39 -15.93 14.27
CA SER A 178 2.45 -15.16 15.08
C SER A 178 1.06 -15.17 14.45
N VAL A 179 0.03 -15.14 15.27
CA VAL A 179 -1.35 -14.96 14.84
C VAL A 179 -1.98 -13.86 15.67
N MET A 180 -2.61 -12.90 15.01
CA MET A 180 -3.31 -11.79 15.61
C MET A 180 -4.81 -11.92 15.36
N PHE A 181 -5.58 -11.62 16.40
CA PHE A 181 -7.01 -11.40 16.33
C PHE A 181 -7.32 -10.03 16.94
N GLN A 182 -8.00 -9.17 16.20
CA GLN A 182 -8.37 -7.83 16.66
C GLN A 182 -9.85 -7.57 16.45
N ASN A 183 -10.47 -6.98 17.48
CA ASN A 183 -11.86 -6.52 17.48
C ASN A 183 -11.93 -5.15 18.14
N GLU A 184 -12.80 -4.28 17.64
CA GLU A 184 -13.02 -2.94 18.19
C GLU A 184 -14.38 -2.88 18.91
N LYS A 185 -14.43 -2.25 20.09
CA LYS A 185 -15.70 -2.07 20.81
C LYS A 185 -16.56 -1.03 20.08
N HIS A 186 -17.84 -1.32 19.87
CA HIS A 186 -18.81 -0.48 19.15
C HIS A 186 -18.48 -0.22 17.67
N ARG A 187 -17.52 -0.95 17.11
CA ARG A 187 -17.22 -0.92 15.68
C ARG A 187 -17.37 -2.31 15.10
N PRO A 188 -18.22 -2.52 14.08
CA PRO A 188 -18.31 -3.79 13.41
C PRO A 188 -16.99 -4.16 12.72
N GLY A 189 -16.70 -5.46 12.68
CA GLY A 189 -15.58 -6.03 11.95
C GLY A 189 -14.55 -6.73 12.85
N THR A 190 -13.87 -7.71 12.28
CA THR A 190 -12.79 -8.47 12.91
C THR A 190 -11.60 -8.46 11.96
N GLU A 191 -10.40 -8.33 12.52
CA GLU A 191 -9.15 -8.54 11.79
C GLU A 191 -8.48 -9.82 12.28
N VAL A 192 -8.04 -10.63 11.33
CA VAL A 192 -7.24 -11.82 11.56
C VAL A 192 -6.01 -11.73 10.68
N ARG A 193 -4.83 -11.91 11.28
CA ARG A 193 -3.56 -11.88 10.55
C ARG A 193 -2.65 -12.98 11.03
N ALA A 194 -1.95 -13.62 10.10
CA ALA A 194 -0.92 -14.60 10.38
C ALA A 194 0.42 -14.12 9.83
N PHE A 195 1.48 -14.38 10.59
CA PHE A 195 2.84 -14.04 10.25
C PHE A 195 3.73 -15.28 10.39
N GLY A 196 4.72 -15.40 9.52
CA GLY A 196 5.73 -16.44 9.58
C GLY A 196 7.08 -15.94 9.13
N VAL A 197 8.13 -16.38 9.82
CA VAL A 197 9.52 -16.17 9.46
C VAL A 197 10.26 -17.49 9.53
N VAL A 198 11.10 -17.74 8.54
CA VAL A 198 12.04 -18.85 8.51
C VAL A 198 13.41 -18.30 8.13
N ASN A 199 14.42 -18.56 8.97
CA ASN A 199 15.82 -18.34 8.67
C ASN A 199 16.54 -19.67 8.53
N LEU A 200 17.31 -19.83 7.46
CA LEU A 200 18.08 -21.04 7.18
C LEU A 200 19.53 -20.68 6.83
N PRO A 201 20.53 -21.09 7.62
CA PRO A 201 21.91 -21.09 7.16
C PRO A 201 22.08 -22.21 6.13
N ILE A 202 22.41 -21.85 4.89
CA ILE A 202 22.64 -22.79 3.79
C ILE A 202 24.09 -23.28 3.82
N VAL A 203 25.03 -22.35 4.02
CA VAL A 203 26.44 -22.60 4.29
C VAL A 203 26.79 -21.79 5.52
N GLU A 204 27.13 -22.49 6.61
CA GLU A 204 27.44 -21.87 7.89
C GLU A 204 28.52 -20.79 7.75
N GLY A 205 28.24 -19.60 8.26
CA GLY A 205 29.12 -18.44 8.19
C GLY A 205 29.31 -17.80 6.81
N SER A 206 28.58 -18.23 5.76
CA SER A 206 28.77 -17.66 4.41
C SER A 206 27.50 -17.46 3.60
N LEU A 207 26.49 -18.34 3.68
CA LEU A 207 25.29 -18.23 2.84
C LEU A 207 24.04 -18.54 3.66
N GLY A 208 23.08 -17.63 3.66
CA GLY A 208 21.84 -17.77 4.43
C GLY A 208 20.62 -17.26 3.68
N LEU A 209 19.47 -17.87 3.96
CA LEU A 209 18.18 -17.51 3.41
C LEU A 209 17.23 -17.14 4.55
N ARG A 210 16.59 -15.98 4.45
CA ARG A 210 15.46 -15.58 5.31
C ARG A 210 14.22 -15.38 4.47
N VAL A 211 13.11 -15.97 4.88
CA VAL A 211 11.81 -15.79 4.25
C VAL A 211 10.81 -15.34 5.31
N THR A 212 10.17 -14.21 5.06
CA THR A 212 9.11 -13.65 5.89
C THR A 212 7.84 -13.54 5.06
N ALA A 213 6.72 -13.97 5.61
CA ALA A 213 5.42 -13.86 4.96
C ALA A 213 4.35 -13.46 5.96
N HIS A 214 3.33 -12.75 5.48
CA HIS A 214 2.11 -12.53 6.23
C HIS A 214 0.89 -12.56 5.32
N SER A 215 -0.25 -12.87 5.92
CA SER A 215 -1.56 -12.80 5.29
C SER A 215 -2.56 -12.27 6.31
N GLY A 216 -3.32 -11.26 5.92
CA GLY A 216 -4.31 -10.58 6.75
C GLY A 216 -5.64 -10.46 6.04
N SER A 217 -6.72 -10.54 6.82
CA SER A 217 -8.05 -10.15 6.38
C SER A 217 -8.71 -9.33 7.49
N LYS A 218 -9.35 -8.24 7.09
CA LYS A 218 -10.06 -7.32 7.97
C LYS A 218 -11.44 -7.05 7.39
N THR A 219 -12.47 -7.44 8.13
CA THR A 219 -13.83 -7.06 7.77
C THR A 219 -13.98 -5.54 7.86
N GLY A 220 -14.53 -4.96 6.80
CA GLY A 220 -14.83 -3.56 6.65
C GLY A 220 -15.85 -3.08 7.68
N LYS A 221 -15.79 -1.77 7.94
CA LYS A 221 -16.53 -1.17 9.06
C LYS A 221 -17.91 -0.69 8.65
N ILE A 222 -18.06 -0.35 7.37
CA ILE A 222 -19.24 0.31 6.82
C ILE A 222 -20.14 -0.72 6.13
N LEU A 223 -21.43 -0.63 6.38
CA LEU A 223 -22.46 -1.48 5.77
C LEU A 223 -23.11 -0.75 4.59
N ASN A 224 -23.12 -1.36 3.41
CA ASN A 224 -24.00 -0.94 2.33
C ASN A 224 -25.43 -1.42 2.62
N LEU A 225 -26.34 -0.49 2.87
CA LEU A 225 -27.74 -0.79 3.21
C LEU A 225 -28.55 -1.30 2.01
N ASN A 226 -28.05 -1.11 0.78
CA ASN A 226 -28.72 -1.59 -0.43
C ASN A 226 -28.74 -3.13 -0.51
N ASP A 227 -27.60 -3.78 -0.26
CA ASP A 227 -27.42 -5.22 -0.45
C ASP A 227 -26.89 -5.96 0.80
N GLY A 228 -26.64 -5.24 1.90
CA GLY A 228 -26.10 -5.79 3.14
C GLY A 228 -24.59 -6.10 3.08
N HIS A 229 -23.88 -5.64 2.04
CA HIS A 229 -22.46 -5.88 1.89
C HIS A 229 -21.65 -5.02 2.85
N ARG A 230 -20.79 -5.68 3.62
CA ARG A 230 -19.79 -5.08 4.49
C ARG A 230 -18.48 -5.66 4.00
N GLY A 231 -17.87 -5.01 3.01
CA GLY A 231 -16.69 -5.51 2.32
C GLY A 231 -15.53 -5.84 3.25
N GLU A 232 -14.42 -6.30 2.73
CA GLU A 232 -13.22 -6.70 3.45
C GLU A 232 -11.98 -6.12 2.79
N THR A 233 -10.93 -5.99 3.59
CA THR A 233 -9.57 -5.70 3.13
C THR A 233 -8.73 -6.93 3.37
N GLU A 234 -8.02 -7.39 2.34
CA GLU A 234 -7.10 -8.51 2.37
C GLU A 234 -5.71 -8.04 1.97
N ASP A 235 -4.69 -8.56 2.65
CA ASP A 235 -3.29 -8.34 2.29
C ASP A 235 -2.49 -9.64 2.36
N GLU A 236 -1.59 -9.81 1.41
CA GLU A 236 -0.63 -10.91 1.35
C GLU A 236 0.75 -10.34 1.02
N PHE A 237 1.76 -10.78 1.75
CA PHE A 237 3.12 -10.31 1.57
C PHE A 237 4.10 -11.45 1.75
N ILE A 238 5.14 -11.45 0.93
CA ILE A 238 6.31 -12.30 1.09
C ILE A 238 7.57 -11.50 0.77
N ARG A 239 8.58 -11.63 1.63
CA ARG A 239 9.94 -11.16 1.43
C ARG A 239 10.89 -12.34 1.59
N ALA A 240 11.72 -12.58 0.58
CA ALA A 240 12.79 -13.57 0.63
C ALA A 240 14.13 -12.87 0.41
N GLN A 241 15.10 -13.16 1.27
CA GLN A 241 16.44 -12.55 1.25
C GLN A 241 17.49 -13.65 1.25
N LEU A 242 18.36 -13.64 0.26
CA LEU A 242 19.54 -14.52 0.16
C LEU A 242 20.79 -13.68 0.41
N MET A 243 21.43 -13.89 1.55
CA MET A 243 22.66 -13.22 1.97
C MET A 243 23.85 -14.12 1.69
N TRP A 244 24.87 -13.58 1.04
CA TRP A 244 26.14 -14.22 0.78
C TRP A 244 27.30 -13.35 1.26
N GLU A 245 28.11 -13.92 2.14
CA GLU A 245 29.35 -13.39 2.68
C GLU A 245 30.51 -14.29 2.24
N PRO A 246 31.15 -14.02 1.08
CA PRO A 246 32.29 -14.81 0.63
C PRO A 246 33.54 -14.64 1.49
N ASN A 247 33.61 -13.57 2.29
CA ASN A 247 34.67 -13.22 3.23
C ASN A 247 34.17 -12.11 4.16
N ASP A 248 34.94 -11.83 5.21
CA ASP A 248 34.62 -10.87 6.28
C ASP A 248 34.43 -9.41 5.82
N LYS A 249 34.79 -9.08 4.57
CA LYS A 249 34.70 -7.73 4.02
C LYS A 249 33.59 -7.57 2.99
N THR A 250 32.89 -8.63 2.58
CA THR A 250 31.94 -8.57 1.46
C THR A 250 30.60 -9.12 1.88
N ARG A 251 29.54 -8.35 1.68
CA ARG A 251 28.16 -8.76 1.92
C ARG A 251 27.34 -8.51 0.67
N ILE A 252 26.66 -9.55 0.19
CA ILE A 252 25.82 -9.49 -1.00
C ILE A 252 24.45 -10.02 -0.63
N ASN A 253 23.41 -9.20 -0.77
CA ASN A 253 22.04 -9.60 -0.44
C ASN A 253 21.12 -9.41 -1.65
N LEU A 254 20.54 -10.52 -2.11
CA LEU A 254 19.49 -10.55 -3.11
C LEU A 254 18.14 -10.68 -2.42
N SER A 255 17.25 -9.72 -2.63
CA SER A 255 15.92 -9.67 -2.03
C SER A 255 14.84 -9.76 -3.10
N TYR A 256 13.79 -10.51 -2.81
CA TYR A 256 12.55 -10.54 -3.57
C TYR A 256 11.37 -10.22 -2.66
N VAL A 257 10.50 -9.30 -3.08
CA VAL A 257 9.26 -8.98 -2.38
C VAL A 257 8.07 -9.13 -3.33
N ARG A 258 6.98 -9.73 -2.85
CA ARG A 258 5.65 -9.65 -3.44
C ARG A 258 4.71 -9.10 -2.37
N ASP A 259 4.01 -8.02 -2.71
CA ASP A 259 3.04 -7.35 -1.85
C ASP A 259 1.73 -7.25 -2.63
N GLU A 260 0.66 -7.83 -2.10
CA GLU A 260 -0.67 -7.87 -2.71
C GLU A 260 -1.69 -7.34 -1.70
N TRP A 261 -2.57 -6.47 -2.18
CA TRP A 261 -3.60 -5.85 -1.39
C TRP A 261 -4.89 -5.81 -2.21
N PHE A 262 -6.00 -6.14 -1.56
CA PHE A 262 -7.33 -6.07 -2.12
C PHE A 262 -8.28 -5.45 -1.10
N SER A 263 -9.21 -4.63 -1.55
CA SER A 263 -10.29 -4.13 -0.70
C SER A 263 -11.57 -3.92 -1.49
N ASP A 264 -12.69 -4.42 -0.98
CA ASP A 264 -14.04 -3.95 -1.36
C ASP A 264 -14.75 -3.27 -0.16
N ALA A 265 -14.02 -3.06 0.93
CA ALA A 265 -14.49 -2.32 2.10
C ALA A 265 -14.61 -0.82 1.81
N TYR A 266 -15.70 -0.21 2.26
CA TYR A 266 -15.89 1.24 2.15
C TYR A 266 -15.10 2.00 3.22
N ASP A 267 -14.47 3.09 2.80
CA ASP A 267 -13.69 3.98 3.67
C ASP A 267 -14.44 5.26 4.08
N ASN A 268 -15.52 5.61 3.37
CA ASN A 268 -16.31 6.81 3.61
C ASN A 268 -17.74 6.46 4.01
N VAL A 269 -18.18 7.02 5.12
CA VAL A 269 -19.57 6.96 5.58
C VAL A 269 -20.38 8.07 4.93
N ASP A 270 -21.67 7.85 4.74
CA ASP A 270 -22.56 8.85 4.21
C ASP A 270 -23.50 9.40 5.29
N LEU A 271 -23.10 10.53 5.86
CA LEU A 271 -23.85 11.23 6.92
C LEU A 271 -24.63 12.43 6.36
N SER A 272 -24.76 12.55 5.04
CA SER A 272 -25.51 13.66 4.44
C SER A 272 -26.99 13.54 4.79
N THR A 273 -27.66 14.66 5.08
CA THR A 273 -29.09 14.72 5.40
C THR A 273 -29.85 15.54 4.34
N PRO A 274 -29.94 15.03 3.10
CA PRO A 274 -30.52 15.80 2.01
C PRO A 274 -32.05 15.92 2.18
N PRO A 275 -32.67 17.04 1.77
CA PRO A 275 -34.12 17.19 1.81
C PRO A 275 -34.86 16.36 0.74
N TYR A 276 -34.15 15.96 -0.32
CA TYR A 276 -34.66 15.15 -1.43
C TYR A 276 -33.52 14.39 -2.10
N TYR A 277 -33.83 13.44 -2.97
CA TYR A 277 -32.85 12.71 -3.77
C TYR A 277 -33.32 12.53 -5.21
N TYR A 278 -32.42 12.12 -6.10
CA TYR A 278 -32.72 11.85 -7.50
C TYR A 278 -33.20 10.41 -7.71
N GLU A 279 -34.33 10.24 -8.39
CA GLU A 279 -34.87 8.95 -8.80
C GLU A 279 -35.31 8.99 -10.27
N ALA A 280 -34.94 7.97 -11.04
CA ALA A 280 -35.44 7.79 -12.40
C ALA A 280 -36.71 6.92 -12.37
N LEU A 281 -37.86 7.51 -12.68
CA LEU A 281 -39.13 6.80 -12.82
C LEU A 281 -39.24 6.27 -14.25
N LEU A 282 -39.58 4.99 -14.40
CA LEU A 282 -39.74 4.35 -15.70
C LEU A 282 -41.20 3.95 -15.92
N THR A 283 -41.81 4.49 -16.98
CA THR A 283 -43.14 4.10 -17.44
C THR A 283 -43.01 3.25 -18.70
N PRO A 284 -43.54 2.02 -18.76
CA PRO A 284 -43.48 1.20 -19.97
C PRO A 284 -44.12 1.92 -21.16
N ASN A 285 -43.36 2.06 -22.25
CA ASN A 285 -43.83 2.66 -23.50
C ASN A 285 -43.28 1.85 -24.68
N ALA A 286 -44.17 1.26 -25.47
CA ALA A 286 -43.79 0.41 -26.60
C ALA A 286 -43.12 1.19 -27.75
N ASP A 287 -43.35 2.50 -27.83
CA ASP A 287 -42.79 3.37 -28.88
C ASP A 287 -41.43 3.96 -28.50
N ALA A 288 -41.01 3.84 -27.22
CA ALA A 288 -39.72 4.34 -26.76
C ALA A 288 -38.57 3.42 -27.20
N THR A 289 -37.41 3.98 -27.53
CA THR A 289 -36.20 3.28 -28.02
C THR A 289 -35.83 2.06 -27.16
N TYR A 290 -35.94 2.21 -25.84
CA TYR A 290 -35.62 1.18 -24.86
C TYR A 290 -36.84 0.61 -24.14
N GLY A 291 -38.06 0.89 -24.62
CA GLY A 291 -39.31 0.36 -24.06
C GLY A 291 -39.83 1.09 -22.82
N TYR A 292 -39.20 2.22 -22.44
CA TYR A 292 -39.58 3.02 -21.29
C TYR A 292 -39.47 4.51 -21.58
N ASP A 293 -40.46 5.28 -21.14
CA ASP A 293 -40.29 6.71 -20.90
C ASP A 293 -39.61 6.89 -19.54
N VAL A 294 -38.67 7.83 -19.46
CA VAL A 294 -37.93 8.13 -18.24
C VAL A 294 -38.27 9.55 -17.78
N GLU A 295 -38.68 9.67 -16.52
CA GLU A 295 -38.88 10.95 -15.84
C GLU A 295 -37.97 11.04 -14.62
N LEU A 296 -37.42 12.23 -14.34
CA LEU A 296 -36.63 12.48 -13.15
C LEU A 296 -37.52 12.98 -12.02
N ALA A 297 -37.65 12.20 -10.96
CA ALA A 297 -38.36 12.57 -9.76
C ALA A 297 -37.42 13.03 -8.64
N PHE A 298 -37.97 13.81 -7.72
CA PHE A 298 -37.28 14.35 -6.55
C PHE A 298 -38.04 14.02 -5.26
N PRO A 299 -38.12 12.75 -4.85
CA PRO A 299 -38.88 12.39 -3.65
C PRO A 299 -38.27 13.03 -2.41
N SER A 300 -39.13 13.48 -1.49
CA SER A 300 -38.71 14.13 -0.25
C SER A 300 -38.18 13.10 0.75
N CYS A 301 -37.03 13.39 1.36
CA CYS A 301 -36.50 12.58 2.45
C CYS A 301 -37.21 12.89 3.78
N PRO A 302 -37.37 11.90 4.68
CA PRO A 302 -37.78 12.17 6.06
C PRO A 302 -36.86 13.17 6.75
N SER A 303 -37.42 14.08 7.54
CA SER A 303 -36.65 15.12 8.24
C SER A 303 -35.60 14.49 9.16
N GLY A 304 -34.33 14.83 8.92
CA GLY A 304 -33.20 14.36 9.73
C GLY A 304 -32.67 12.97 9.35
N ALA A 305 -33.26 12.30 8.35
CA ALA A 305 -32.72 11.04 7.83
C ALA A 305 -31.43 11.28 7.04
N SER A 306 -30.46 10.40 7.23
CA SER A 306 -29.26 10.32 6.39
C SER A 306 -29.64 9.89 4.96
N ARG A 307 -28.77 10.14 3.95
CA ARG A 307 -29.02 9.69 2.57
C ARG A 307 -29.25 8.18 2.47
N PRO A 308 -28.48 7.30 3.16
CA PRO A 308 -28.77 5.87 3.17
C PRO A 308 -30.17 5.53 3.72
N GLU A 309 -30.58 6.16 4.82
CA GLU A 309 -31.92 6.00 5.40
C GLU A 309 -33.02 6.49 4.47
N CYS A 310 -32.81 7.64 3.83
CA CYS A 310 -33.73 8.17 2.83
C CYS A 310 -33.88 7.22 1.64
N LYS A 311 -32.79 6.65 1.12
CA LYS A 311 -32.85 5.68 0.01
C LYS A 311 -33.61 4.42 0.43
N LEU A 312 -33.38 3.91 1.64
CA LEU A 312 -34.11 2.76 2.19
C LEU A 312 -35.61 2.98 2.28
N SER A 313 -36.07 4.16 2.71
CA SER A 313 -37.50 4.43 2.92
C SER A 313 -38.33 4.45 1.63
N HIS A 314 -37.68 4.58 0.46
CA HIS A 314 -38.37 4.74 -0.82
C HIS A 314 -38.09 3.63 -1.84
N ILE A 315 -36.82 3.21 -2.01
CA ILE A 315 -36.44 2.23 -3.02
C ILE A 315 -36.53 0.79 -2.46
N GLY A 316 -36.60 0.68 -1.14
CA GLY A 316 -36.46 -0.59 -0.44
C GLY A 316 -34.99 -1.05 -0.39
N GLY A 317 -34.65 -1.75 0.68
CA GLY A 317 -33.37 -2.42 0.85
C GLY A 317 -33.51 -3.48 1.93
N LEU A 318 -32.44 -4.24 2.18
CA LEU A 318 -32.43 -5.16 3.32
C LEU A 318 -32.38 -4.33 4.59
N ILE A 319 -33.54 -4.05 5.20
CA ILE A 319 -33.60 -3.47 6.54
C ILE A 319 -33.00 -4.50 7.49
N GLN A 320 -31.72 -4.32 7.81
CA GLN A 320 -31.10 -5.03 8.93
C GLN A 320 -31.49 -4.28 10.20
N ASP A 321 -32.31 -4.91 11.04
CA ASP A 321 -32.60 -4.38 12.36
C ASP A 321 -31.29 -4.22 13.17
N GLY A 322 -31.11 -3.07 13.82
CA GLY A 322 -29.98 -2.84 14.73
C GLY A 322 -28.63 -2.51 14.08
N TYR A 323 -28.60 -2.06 12.82
CA TYR A 323 -27.39 -1.49 12.23
C TYR A 323 -26.98 -0.17 12.92
N ASN A 324 -25.69 0.18 12.85
CA ASN A 324 -25.20 1.47 13.34
C ASN A 324 -25.23 2.51 12.20
N PRO A 325 -26.04 3.58 12.28
CA PRO A 325 -26.14 4.59 11.22
C PRO A 325 -24.81 5.32 10.97
N ASP A 326 -23.97 5.47 12.00
CA ASP A 326 -22.64 6.09 11.88
C ASP A 326 -21.68 5.27 11.00
N PHE A 327 -22.01 4.02 10.69
CA PHE A 327 -21.21 3.11 9.86
C PHE A 327 -22.04 2.51 8.72
N SER A 328 -22.79 3.36 8.03
CA SER A 328 -23.64 2.95 6.91
C SER A 328 -23.39 3.80 5.66
N THR A 329 -23.69 3.19 4.52
CA THR A 329 -23.70 3.84 3.21
C THR A 329 -24.78 3.20 2.33
N TRP A 330 -25.01 3.76 1.14
CA TRP A 330 -25.93 3.19 0.16
C TRP A 330 -25.34 3.35 -1.24
N TYR A 331 -25.06 2.21 -1.89
CA TYR A 331 -24.57 2.15 -3.27
C TYR A 331 -25.25 1.01 -4.04
N LEU A 332 -25.59 1.25 -5.31
CA LEU A 332 -26.15 0.23 -6.20
C LEU A 332 -25.13 -0.85 -6.59
N LEU A 333 -23.84 -0.51 -6.55
CA LEU A 333 -22.74 -1.40 -6.90
C LEU A 333 -21.65 -1.29 -5.81
N ASN A 334 -20.98 -2.42 -5.58
CA ASN A 334 -19.84 -2.45 -4.67
C ASN A 334 -18.57 -2.12 -5.48
N HIS A 335 -17.79 -1.19 -4.96
CA HIS A 335 -16.47 -0.85 -5.46
C HIS A 335 -15.47 -1.96 -5.08
N PHE A 336 -14.32 -1.97 -5.73
CA PHE A 336 -13.16 -2.70 -5.23
C PHE A 336 -11.88 -2.01 -5.70
N ASP A 337 -10.80 -2.27 -4.99
CA ASP A 337 -9.45 -1.88 -5.34
C ASP A 337 -8.51 -3.06 -5.14
N GLU A 338 -7.54 -3.19 -6.03
CA GLU A 338 -6.48 -4.19 -6.00
C GLU A 338 -5.16 -3.51 -6.35
N ASN A 339 -4.12 -3.84 -5.60
CA ASN A 339 -2.75 -3.43 -5.87
C ASN A 339 -1.83 -4.64 -5.71
N SER A 340 -0.92 -4.82 -6.64
CA SER A 340 0.14 -5.82 -6.51
C SER A 340 1.47 -5.23 -6.92
N THR A 341 2.51 -5.48 -6.14
CA THR A 341 3.88 -5.06 -6.42
C THR A 341 4.82 -6.26 -6.31
N SER A 342 5.72 -6.39 -7.27
CA SER A 342 6.86 -7.29 -7.21
C SER A 342 8.14 -6.50 -7.29
N LEU A 343 9.10 -6.83 -6.42
CA LEU A 343 10.38 -6.14 -6.31
C LEU A 343 11.49 -7.18 -6.28
N VAL A 344 12.52 -6.96 -7.07
CA VAL A 344 13.82 -7.63 -6.91
C VAL A 344 14.85 -6.55 -6.58
N ALA A 345 15.60 -6.72 -5.50
CA ALA A 345 16.68 -5.81 -5.11
C ALA A 345 17.98 -6.56 -4.88
N LEU A 346 19.09 -5.90 -5.19
CA LEU A 346 20.44 -6.37 -4.94
C LEU A 346 21.19 -5.29 -4.16
N THR A 347 21.71 -5.64 -3.00
CA THR A 347 22.63 -4.80 -2.25
C THR A 347 24.00 -5.47 -2.15
N ILE A 348 25.05 -4.69 -2.31
CA ILE A 348 26.45 -5.14 -2.20
C ILE A 348 27.17 -4.13 -1.32
N ASP A 349 27.75 -4.60 -0.22
CA ASP A 349 28.63 -3.82 0.62
C ASP A 349 30.01 -4.50 0.62
N ARG A 350 31.04 -3.73 0.32
CA ARG A 350 32.42 -4.19 0.27
C ARG A 350 33.31 -3.21 1.01
N ASP A 351 33.80 -3.65 2.15
CA ASP A 351 34.72 -2.88 2.96
C ASP A 351 36.12 -2.95 2.33
N ASP A 352 36.83 -1.83 2.34
CA ASP A 352 38.21 -1.73 1.89
C ASP A 352 38.43 -2.31 0.48
N ILE A 353 37.69 -1.76 -0.51
CA ILE A 353 37.84 -2.11 -1.92
C ILE A 353 39.18 -1.60 -2.49
N PHE A 354 39.62 -0.42 -2.03
CA PHE A 354 40.92 0.17 -2.33
C PHE A 354 41.42 0.90 -1.07
N ASP A 355 42.30 0.27 -0.30
CA ASP A 355 43.03 0.81 0.87
C ASP A 355 42.38 2.05 1.52
N GLY A 356 41.41 1.81 2.39
CA GLY A 356 40.68 2.86 3.13
C GLY A 356 39.44 3.41 2.43
N VAL A 357 38.94 2.73 1.39
CA VAL A 357 37.69 3.06 0.69
C VAL A 357 36.70 1.91 0.76
N ASP A 358 35.50 2.19 1.24
CA ASP A 358 34.35 1.28 1.25
C ASP A 358 33.42 1.53 0.06
N LEU A 359 32.81 0.46 -0.42
CA LEU A 359 31.85 0.46 -1.52
C LEU A 359 30.49 -0.01 -1.02
N SER A 360 29.44 0.76 -1.30
CA SER A 360 28.05 0.31 -1.20
C SER A 360 27.33 0.47 -2.53
N TYR A 361 26.57 -0.56 -2.91
CA TYR A 361 25.66 -0.55 -4.05
C TYR A 361 24.28 -1.03 -3.61
N ALA A 362 23.24 -0.34 -4.07
CA ALA A 362 21.86 -0.77 -3.89
C ALA A 362 21.08 -0.56 -5.19
N GLY A 363 20.53 -1.63 -5.75
CA GLY A 363 19.72 -1.57 -6.97
C GLY A 363 18.41 -2.31 -6.81
N SER A 364 17.37 -1.86 -7.52
CA SER A 364 16.09 -2.57 -7.57
C SER A 364 15.39 -2.47 -8.91
N TYR A 365 14.60 -3.49 -9.23
CA TYR A 365 13.57 -3.48 -10.25
C TYR A 365 12.23 -3.76 -9.61
N ARG A 366 11.21 -2.99 -10.01
CA ARG A 366 9.83 -3.14 -9.56
C ARG A 366 8.86 -3.19 -10.72
N ASP A 367 7.84 -4.03 -10.54
CA ASP A 367 6.66 -4.15 -11.38
C ASP A 367 5.43 -4.00 -10.49
N GLY A 368 4.58 -3.03 -10.80
CA GLY A 368 3.39 -2.71 -10.03
C GLY A 368 2.16 -2.70 -10.91
N ASN A 369 1.05 -3.24 -10.40
CA ASN A 369 -0.23 -3.25 -11.09
C ASN A 369 -1.32 -2.82 -10.14
N THR A 370 -2.22 -1.97 -10.60
CA THR A 370 -3.44 -1.61 -9.90
C THR A 370 -4.66 -1.93 -10.75
N ALA A 371 -5.75 -2.29 -10.09
CA ALA A 371 -7.06 -2.43 -10.71
C ALA A 371 -8.11 -1.95 -9.71
N GLY A 372 -9.23 -1.46 -10.21
CA GLY A 372 -10.35 -1.14 -9.35
C GLY A 372 -11.64 -0.92 -10.11
N ARG A 373 -12.72 -0.90 -9.36
CA ARG A 373 -14.05 -0.50 -9.82
C ARG A 373 -14.54 0.63 -8.94
N GLN A 374 -14.98 1.72 -9.55
CA GLN A 374 -15.54 2.87 -8.83
C GLN A 374 -14.59 3.43 -7.75
N ASN A 375 -13.29 3.44 -8.06
CA ASN A 375 -12.27 3.88 -7.11
C ASN A 375 -11.95 5.37 -7.23
N HIS A 376 -10.85 5.84 -6.62
CA HIS A 376 -10.48 7.22 -6.26
C HIS A 376 -10.71 8.37 -7.27
N TRP A 377 -11.14 8.12 -8.50
CA TRP A 377 -11.51 9.12 -9.52
C TRP A 377 -12.85 8.86 -10.21
N SER A 378 -13.62 7.86 -9.78
CA SER A 378 -14.86 7.51 -10.42
C SER A 378 -15.91 8.58 -10.19
N ARG A 379 -16.45 9.11 -11.28
CA ARG A 379 -17.66 9.92 -11.25
C ARG A 379 -18.82 9.04 -10.78
N TYR A 380 -19.31 9.30 -9.57
CA TYR A 380 -20.53 8.69 -9.04
C TYR A 380 -21.81 9.21 -9.73
N ASP A 381 -21.64 9.99 -10.81
CA ASP A 381 -22.68 10.66 -11.57
C ASP A 381 -23.70 9.61 -12.06
N ALA A 382 -24.90 9.65 -11.45
CA ALA A 382 -26.04 8.75 -11.68
C ALA A 382 -25.97 7.31 -11.14
N GLN A 383 -24.94 6.94 -10.36
CA GLN A 383 -24.89 5.63 -9.68
C GLN A 383 -26.03 5.40 -8.66
N ASP A 384 -26.72 6.47 -8.28
CA ASP A 384 -27.90 6.43 -7.41
C ASP A 384 -29.21 6.12 -8.13
N MET A 385 -29.22 6.16 -9.47
CA MET A 385 -30.41 6.01 -10.31
C MET A 385 -30.39 4.72 -11.14
N PHE A 386 -29.21 4.24 -11.53
CA PHE A 386 -29.05 2.99 -12.27
C PHE A 386 -27.65 2.41 -12.10
N ARG A 387 -27.46 1.16 -12.52
CA ARG A 387 -26.16 0.49 -12.44
C ARG A 387 -25.23 1.02 -13.53
N THR A 388 -24.28 1.85 -13.12
CA THR A 388 -23.18 2.38 -13.93
C THR A 388 -21.89 2.30 -13.13
N TRP A 389 -20.77 1.98 -13.77
CA TRP A 389 -19.48 1.83 -13.10
C TRP A 389 -18.31 2.19 -14.00
N ILE A 390 -17.18 2.42 -13.37
CA ILE A 390 -15.90 2.61 -14.04
C ILE A 390 -14.99 1.50 -13.57
N ASP A 391 -14.35 0.78 -14.50
CA ASP A 391 -13.26 -0.14 -14.18
C ASP A 391 -11.95 0.51 -14.63
N ASP A 392 -11.02 0.67 -13.69
CA ASP A 392 -9.70 1.22 -13.92
C ASP A 392 -8.64 0.11 -13.79
N THR A 393 -7.66 0.10 -14.69
CA THR A 393 -6.49 -0.78 -14.58
C THR A 393 -5.26 0.02 -14.92
N ASN A 394 -4.13 -0.18 -14.23
CA ASN A 394 -2.87 0.47 -14.55
C ASN A 394 -1.68 -0.44 -14.22
N GLY A 395 -0.60 -0.26 -14.95
CA GLY A 395 0.67 -0.95 -14.71
C GLY A 395 1.82 0.05 -14.74
N TRP A 396 2.89 -0.23 -14.02
CA TRP A 396 4.10 0.57 -14.01
C TRP A 396 5.32 -0.27 -13.67
N THR A 397 6.47 0.18 -14.13
CA THR A 397 7.78 -0.38 -13.78
C THR A 397 8.69 0.69 -13.24
N ARG A 398 9.62 0.31 -12.35
CA ARG A 398 10.61 1.24 -11.81
C ARG A 398 11.96 0.57 -11.59
N PHE A 399 13.02 1.23 -12.02
CA PHE A 399 14.40 0.82 -11.82
C PHE A 399 15.12 1.85 -10.96
N THR A 400 15.84 1.40 -9.95
CA THR A 400 16.66 2.28 -9.10
C THR A 400 18.07 1.73 -8.99
N HIS A 401 19.06 2.61 -9.02
CA HIS A 401 20.45 2.27 -8.76
C HIS A 401 21.08 3.34 -7.88
N GLU A 402 21.82 2.90 -6.88
CA GLU A 402 22.68 3.74 -6.06
C GLU A 402 24.06 3.12 -5.97
N LEU A 403 25.09 3.93 -6.19
CA LEU A 403 26.49 3.58 -5.97
C LEU A 403 27.10 4.61 -5.02
N ARG A 404 27.81 4.16 -4.00
CA ARG A 404 28.51 5.00 -3.03
C ARG A 404 29.93 4.52 -2.80
N LEU A 405 30.83 5.48 -2.65
CA LEU A 405 32.19 5.29 -2.15
C LEU A 405 32.39 6.16 -0.91
N GLN A 406 33.00 5.59 0.12
CA GLN A 406 33.15 6.25 1.41
C GLN A 406 34.54 5.97 1.97
N SER A 407 35.12 6.92 2.71
CA SER A 407 36.31 6.63 3.52
C SER A 407 35.95 5.62 4.60
N SER A 408 36.83 4.66 4.89
CA SER A 408 36.66 3.65 5.95
C SER A 408 36.65 4.20 7.39
N GLY A 409 36.76 5.52 7.56
CA GLY A 409 36.78 6.19 8.86
C GLY A 409 38.15 6.16 9.57
N GLU A 410 39.19 5.62 8.93
CA GLU A 410 40.55 5.61 9.47
C GLU A 410 41.29 6.93 9.16
N GLY A 411 40.94 8.01 9.85
CA GLY A 411 41.67 9.27 9.77
C GLY A 411 40.83 10.51 10.08
N PRO A 412 41.46 11.70 10.16
CA PRO A 412 40.77 12.95 10.43
C PRO A 412 39.88 13.40 9.27
N LEU A 413 40.06 12.85 8.07
CA LEU A 413 39.27 13.17 6.89
C LEU A 413 38.27 12.05 6.61
N GLU A 414 36.99 12.34 6.75
CA GLU A 414 35.90 11.47 6.31
C GLU A 414 35.24 12.05 5.06
N TRP A 415 34.88 11.18 4.13
CA TRP A 415 34.16 11.58 2.93
C TRP A 415 33.21 10.50 2.45
N THR A 416 32.18 10.93 1.71
CA THR A 416 31.22 10.09 1.02
C THR A 416 30.93 10.74 -0.32
N VAL A 417 30.93 9.96 -1.39
CA VAL A 417 30.42 10.38 -2.70
C VAL A 417 29.50 9.31 -3.24
N GLY A 418 28.44 9.72 -3.94
CA GLY A 418 27.50 8.78 -4.50
C GLY A 418 26.73 9.31 -5.69
N ALA A 419 26.18 8.37 -6.44
CA ALA A 419 25.29 8.62 -7.55
C ALA A 419 24.03 7.76 -7.37
N PHE A 420 22.88 8.38 -7.58
CA PHE A 420 21.57 7.75 -7.55
C PHE A 420 20.87 7.98 -8.89
N HIS A 421 20.23 6.93 -9.39
CA HIS A 421 19.43 6.96 -10.60
C HIS A 421 18.11 6.24 -10.34
N ASP A 422 17.01 6.86 -10.77
CA ASP A 422 15.66 6.34 -10.64
C ASP A 422 14.90 6.59 -11.94
N ASP A 423 14.33 5.54 -12.51
CA ASP A 423 13.59 5.56 -13.76
C ASP A 423 12.26 4.83 -13.53
N SER A 424 11.16 5.56 -13.64
CA SER A 424 9.82 5.05 -13.42
C SER A 424 8.96 5.29 -14.64
N ARG A 425 8.28 4.24 -15.11
CA ARG A 425 7.50 4.27 -16.36
C ARG A 425 6.14 3.64 -16.15
N GLY A 426 5.10 4.35 -16.58
CA GLY A 426 3.78 3.76 -16.74
C GLY A 426 3.72 2.88 -17.98
N ASP A 427 3.03 1.75 -17.87
CA ASP A 427 2.72 0.90 -19.01
C ASP A 427 1.84 1.65 -20.01
N GLU A 428 2.02 1.36 -21.30
CA GLU A 428 1.09 1.84 -22.32
C GLU A 428 -0.28 1.21 -22.05
N ASN A 429 -1.26 2.06 -21.73
CA ASN A 429 -2.59 1.59 -21.39
C ASN A 429 -3.65 2.34 -22.21
N PRO A 430 -4.09 1.79 -23.34
CA PRO A 430 -5.15 2.38 -24.14
C PRO A 430 -6.54 2.19 -23.51
N ASN A 431 -6.62 1.74 -22.26
CA ASN A 431 -7.81 1.25 -21.58
C ASN A 431 -7.74 1.55 -20.07
N VAL A 432 -7.25 2.73 -19.68
CA VAL A 432 -7.04 3.08 -18.26
C VAL A 432 -8.36 3.17 -17.53
N GLN A 433 -9.39 3.68 -18.19
CA GLN A 433 -10.66 4.00 -17.54
C GLN A 433 -11.83 3.65 -18.46
N TRP A 434 -12.46 2.51 -18.22
CA TRP A 434 -13.66 2.12 -18.96
C TRP A 434 -14.92 2.44 -18.18
N GLN A 435 -15.83 3.22 -18.78
CA GLN A 435 -17.14 3.49 -18.21
C GLN A 435 -18.21 2.59 -18.83
N TYR A 436 -19.03 2.01 -17.96
CA TYR A 436 -20.08 1.07 -18.32
C TYR A 436 -21.43 1.45 -17.72
N HIS A 437 -22.50 0.98 -18.35
CA HIS A 437 -23.79 0.81 -17.70
C HIS A 437 -24.34 -0.60 -17.85
N ALA A 438 -25.31 -0.97 -17.02
CA ALA A 438 -25.96 -2.27 -17.12
C ALA A 438 -26.70 -2.44 -18.46
N SER A 439 -26.76 -3.67 -18.95
CA SER A 439 -27.26 -4.00 -20.30
C SER A 439 -28.78 -4.12 -20.41
N ASP A 440 -29.49 -4.06 -19.29
CA ASP A 440 -30.94 -4.13 -19.27
C ASP A 440 -31.56 -2.85 -19.86
N ASN A 441 -32.71 -3.02 -20.52
CA ASN A 441 -33.43 -1.93 -21.18
C ASN A 441 -33.79 -0.77 -20.24
N ARG A 442 -33.98 -1.04 -18.95
CA ARG A 442 -34.26 0.01 -17.95
C ARG A 442 -33.03 0.89 -17.77
N SER A 443 -31.86 0.29 -17.55
CA SER A 443 -30.60 1.02 -17.40
C SER A 443 -30.22 1.78 -18.68
N ARG A 444 -30.47 1.21 -19.85
CA ARG A 444 -30.28 1.88 -21.15
C ARG A 444 -31.18 3.10 -21.31
N ALA A 445 -32.46 2.98 -20.99
CA ALA A 445 -33.40 4.10 -21.03
C ALA A 445 -32.95 5.25 -20.11
N ILE A 446 -32.50 4.93 -18.89
CA ILE A 446 -32.02 5.93 -17.93
C ILE A 446 -30.71 6.58 -18.42
N ALA A 447 -29.79 5.80 -18.95
CA ALA A 447 -28.54 6.31 -19.51
C ALA A 447 -28.80 7.25 -20.72
N ASP A 448 -29.67 6.84 -21.64
CA ASP A 448 -30.10 7.64 -22.78
C ASP A 448 -30.74 8.96 -22.36
N TYR A 449 -31.64 8.92 -21.39
CA TYR A 449 -32.26 10.12 -20.86
C TYR A 449 -31.25 11.06 -20.17
N LEU A 450 -30.48 10.56 -19.20
CA LEU A 450 -29.59 11.40 -18.40
C LEU A 450 -28.38 11.88 -19.19
N TRP A 451 -27.70 10.99 -19.90
CA TRP A 451 -26.45 11.33 -20.58
C TRP A 451 -26.74 11.92 -21.95
N GLY A 452 -27.73 11.37 -22.65
CA GLY A 452 -28.14 11.86 -23.96
C GLY A 452 -28.82 13.22 -23.87
N TYR A 453 -30.04 13.24 -23.34
CA TYR A 453 -30.87 14.46 -23.32
C TYR A 453 -30.35 15.53 -22.35
N TRP A 454 -30.02 15.19 -21.09
CA TRP A 454 -29.64 16.19 -20.08
C TRP A 454 -28.19 16.65 -20.18
N TRP A 455 -27.26 15.77 -20.57
CA TRP A 455 -25.83 16.09 -20.62
C TRP A 455 -25.29 16.30 -22.03
N GLY A 456 -26.15 16.26 -23.04
CA GLY A 456 -25.84 16.63 -24.42
C GLY A 456 -25.02 15.59 -25.19
N TYR A 457 -25.01 14.33 -24.76
CA TYR A 457 -24.50 13.23 -25.58
C TYR A 457 -25.59 12.73 -26.55
N GLU A 458 -25.21 12.00 -27.58
CA GLU A 458 -26.18 11.17 -28.31
C GLU A 458 -26.54 9.93 -27.46
N ASP A 459 -27.41 9.06 -27.98
CA ASP A 459 -27.74 7.78 -27.34
C ASP A 459 -26.44 7.05 -26.95
N PRO A 460 -26.11 6.95 -25.64
CA PRO A 460 -24.84 6.42 -25.20
C PRO A 460 -24.73 4.94 -25.56
N THR A 461 -25.84 4.19 -25.54
CA THR A 461 -25.86 2.78 -25.94
C THR A 461 -25.45 2.66 -27.41
N GLN A 462 -26.01 3.50 -28.28
CA GLN A 462 -25.65 3.50 -29.70
C GLN A 462 -24.21 3.95 -29.92
N LEU A 463 -23.75 5.00 -29.22
CA LEU A 463 -22.36 5.45 -29.24
C LEU A 463 -21.39 4.31 -28.87
N GLY A 464 -21.72 3.52 -27.85
CA GLY A 464 -20.94 2.37 -27.44
C GLY A 464 -20.86 1.26 -28.48
N ILE A 465 -21.96 1.02 -29.19
CA ILE A 465 -22.00 0.10 -30.33
C ILE A 465 -21.12 0.63 -31.46
N ASP A 466 -21.24 1.91 -31.80
CA ASP A 466 -20.56 2.51 -32.94
C ASP A 466 -19.04 2.62 -32.72
N MET A 467 -18.62 2.99 -31.51
CA MET A 467 -17.20 3.16 -31.17
C MET A 467 -16.52 1.84 -30.76
N TYR A 468 -17.21 0.99 -30.00
CA TYR A 468 -16.58 -0.16 -29.31
C TYR A 468 -17.23 -1.50 -29.64
N GLY A 469 -18.30 -1.53 -30.44
CA GLY A 469 -19.06 -2.76 -30.72
C GLY A 469 -19.82 -3.29 -29.50
N ASN A 470 -19.99 -2.48 -28.45
CA ASN A 470 -20.62 -2.87 -27.20
C ASN A 470 -21.41 -1.70 -26.60
N GLY A 471 -22.75 -1.77 -26.67
CA GLY A 471 -23.63 -0.73 -26.15
C GLY A 471 -23.73 -0.63 -24.63
N ASN A 472 -22.85 -1.30 -23.88
CA ASN A 472 -22.73 -1.11 -22.43
C ASN A 472 -21.47 -0.32 -22.08
N VAL A 473 -20.75 0.22 -23.08
CA VAL A 473 -19.45 0.88 -22.95
C VAL A 473 -19.53 2.23 -23.62
N HIS A 474 -19.23 3.32 -22.91
CA HIS A 474 -19.55 4.67 -23.43
C HIS A 474 -18.37 5.63 -23.41
N TYR A 475 -17.35 5.30 -22.62
CA TYR A 475 -16.17 6.14 -22.49
C TYR A 475 -14.96 5.26 -22.19
N ASN A 476 -13.84 5.65 -22.80
CA ASN A 476 -12.52 5.07 -22.56
C ASN A 476 -11.50 6.20 -22.36
N GLY A 477 -10.85 6.20 -21.20
CA GLY A 477 -9.65 7.00 -20.96
C GLY A 477 -8.39 6.24 -21.39
N ASN A 478 -7.55 6.88 -22.20
CA ASN A 478 -6.29 6.29 -22.66
C ASN A 478 -5.11 7.03 -22.01
N GLN A 479 -4.11 6.27 -21.55
CA GLN A 479 -2.81 6.79 -21.17
C GLN A 479 -1.76 6.23 -22.12
N THR A 480 -1.18 7.11 -22.94
CA THR A 480 -0.16 6.70 -23.90
C THR A 480 1.07 6.18 -23.17
N ARG A 481 1.63 6.98 -22.25
CA ARG A 481 2.76 6.65 -21.37
C ARG A 481 3.03 7.84 -20.44
N TRP A 482 3.64 7.59 -19.28
CA TRP A 482 4.40 8.58 -18.54
C TRP A 482 5.79 8.01 -18.22
N ASP A 483 6.77 8.90 -18.09
CA ASP A 483 8.16 8.55 -17.82
C ASP A 483 8.74 9.62 -16.89
N ASP A 484 9.18 9.19 -15.71
CA ASP A 484 9.79 10.03 -14.70
C ASP A 484 11.21 9.51 -14.45
N THR A 485 12.21 10.36 -14.65
CA THR A 485 13.61 10.04 -14.38
C THR A 485 14.20 11.04 -13.40
N GLU A 486 14.83 10.55 -12.33
CA GLU A 486 15.63 11.33 -11.40
C GLU A 486 17.07 10.83 -11.43
N THR A 487 18.02 11.76 -11.46
CA THR A 487 19.45 11.45 -11.31
C THR A 487 20.06 12.46 -10.37
N ALA A 488 20.71 11.94 -9.32
CA ALA A 488 21.31 12.76 -8.29
C ALA A 488 22.77 12.34 -8.08
N TYR A 489 23.63 13.34 -7.90
CA TYR A 489 24.99 13.15 -7.43
C TYR A 489 25.10 13.86 -6.09
N PHE A 490 25.66 13.18 -5.11
CA PHE A 490 25.80 13.72 -3.76
C PHE A 490 27.18 13.43 -3.22
N GLY A 491 27.60 14.26 -2.29
CA GLY A 491 28.84 14.05 -1.59
C GLY A 491 28.88 14.85 -0.30
N GLU A 492 29.65 14.35 0.63
CA GLU A 492 29.92 14.98 1.90
C GLU A 492 31.39 14.79 2.25
N VAL A 493 31.98 15.81 2.86
CA VAL A 493 33.34 15.78 3.38
C VAL A 493 33.32 16.42 4.75
N SER A 494 33.88 15.72 5.73
CA SER A 494 34.09 16.22 7.08
C SER A 494 35.55 16.05 7.48
N TYR A 495 36.05 17.00 8.25
CA TYR A 495 37.42 16.96 8.77
C TYR A 495 37.37 17.22 10.27
N THR A 496 37.80 16.23 11.05
CA THR A 496 37.89 16.33 12.51
C THR A 496 39.26 16.86 12.88
N MET A 497 39.28 17.94 13.66
CA MET A 497 40.52 18.54 14.15
C MET A 497 40.62 18.42 15.67
N ASP A 498 41.77 17.95 16.14
CA ASP A 498 42.11 18.03 17.56
C ASP A 498 42.44 19.48 17.90
N LEU A 499 41.68 20.07 18.82
CA LEU A 499 42.04 21.34 19.42
C LEU A 499 42.99 21.12 20.61
N GLU A 500 43.76 22.15 20.96
CA GLU A 500 44.46 22.18 22.25
C GLU A 500 43.45 21.97 23.41
N ASP A 501 43.88 21.28 24.47
CA ASP A 501 43.10 20.87 25.65
C ASP A 501 42.12 19.68 25.48
N GLY A 502 42.33 18.81 24.50
CA GLY A 502 41.60 17.53 24.40
C GLY A 502 40.13 17.67 23.99
N LYS A 503 39.81 18.78 23.31
CA LYS A 503 38.51 18.99 22.66
C LYS A 503 38.65 18.66 21.18
N THR A 504 37.76 17.85 20.65
CA THR A 504 37.63 17.60 19.21
C THR A 504 36.61 18.56 18.61
N LEU A 505 36.88 19.08 17.41
CA LEU A 505 35.96 19.96 16.66
C LEU A 505 35.71 19.42 15.26
#